data_AF-A0A9P0QJ34-F1
#
_entry.id   AF-A0A9P0QJ34-F1
#
_cell.length_a   1.000
_cell.length_b   1.000
_cell.length_c   1.000
_cell.angle_alpha   90.00
_cell.angle_beta   90.00
_cell.angle_gamma   90.00
#
_symmetry.space_group_name_H-M   'P 1'
#
loop_
_entity.id
_entity.type
_entity.pdbx_description
1 polymer ?
#
loop_
_entity_poly.entity_id
_entity_poly.type
_entity_poly.pdbx_seq_one_letter_code
_entity_poly.pdbx_strand_id
1 'polypeptide(L)'
;DKNNKYITEDGINCTSLKNITKFNRNSTNTDTLESLLKEFFQYYSQFDFSTKAVCLNEALPITKPEFSPLYIVNPLERSLNVSKNVSAEEVDRFKMEARNALWALEAEEQSVGNWGLSAIFSRVFSCYHHNFWDRGKQPLPSDVPTTGFLFLFFLTWDISRLRLAITERRPPPR
;
A
#
# COMPACT_ATOMS: atom_id res chain seq x y z
N ASP A 1 27.50 13.84 -14.65
CA ASP A 1 27.47 14.18 -13.21
C ASP A 1 28.01 13.04 -12.37
N LYS A 2 29.30 13.08 -12.04
CA LYS A 2 30.02 12.00 -11.34
C LYS A 2 29.90 12.06 -9.80
N ASN A 3 29.06 12.95 -9.23
CA ASN A 3 29.13 13.28 -7.80
C ASN A 3 27.83 13.16 -6.97
N ASN A 4 26.74 12.60 -7.51
CA ASN A 4 25.48 12.51 -6.76
C ASN A 4 25.38 11.20 -5.96
N LYS A 5 26.42 10.84 -5.20
CA LYS A 5 26.33 9.70 -4.26
C LYS A 5 25.90 10.24 -2.91
N TYR A 6 24.75 9.80 -2.42
CA TYR A 6 24.25 10.15 -1.09
C TYR A 6 24.31 8.92 -0.21
N ILE A 7 25.16 8.98 0.82
CA ILE A 7 25.29 7.93 1.82
C ILE A 7 24.97 8.56 3.18
N THR A 8 24.16 7.90 3.99
CA THR A 8 23.92 8.32 5.38
C THR A 8 25.14 8.06 6.25
N GLU A 9 25.14 8.60 7.47
CA GLU A 9 26.16 8.32 8.48
C GLU A 9 26.25 6.82 8.81
N ASP A 10 25.11 6.12 8.72
CA ASP A 10 24.99 4.66 8.90
C ASP A 10 25.44 3.84 7.68
N GLY A 11 25.97 4.47 6.64
CA GLY A 11 26.46 3.80 5.43
C GLY A 11 25.38 3.41 4.42
N ILE A 12 24.13 3.87 4.59
CA ILE A 12 23.01 3.53 3.69
C ILE A 12 23.08 4.36 2.41
N ASN A 13 23.02 3.71 1.25
CA ASN A 13 23.05 4.37 -0.04
C ASN A 13 21.64 4.86 -0.45
N CYS A 14 21.43 6.18 -0.41
CA CYS A 14 20.20 6.84 -0.82
C CYS A 14 20.33 7.54 -2.19
N THR A 15 21.27 7.09 -3.01
CA THR A 15 21.52 7.68 -4.33
C THR A 15 20.34 7.40 -5.26
N SER A 16 19.64 8.45 -5.65
CA SER A 16 18.52 8.40 -6.58
C SER A 16 18.67 9.43 -7.68
N LEU A 17 17.93 9.22 -8.77
CA LEU A 17 17.93 10.13 -9.90
C LEU A 17 17.17 11.41 -9.55
N LYS A 18 17.89 12.51 -9.30
CA LYS A 18 17.29 13.81 -8.98
C LYS A 18 16.63 14.49 -10.18
N ASN A 19 17.24 14.34 -11.35
CA ASN A 19 16.75 14.99 -12.56
C ASN A 19 15.91 14.00 -13.36
N ILE A 20 14.59 14.18 -13.29
CA ILE A 20 13.63 13.35 -14.00
C ILE A 20 13.75 13.46 -15.53
N THR A 21 14.36 14.52 -16.08
CA THR A 21 14.59 14.60 -17.54
C THR A 21 15.63 13.61 -18.04
N LYS A 22 16.49 13.11 -17.14
CA LYS A 22 17.46 12.04 -17.44
C LYS A 22 16.84 10.66 -17.30
N PHE A 23 15.62 10.55 -16.79
CA PHE A 23 14.91 9.29 -16.71
C PHE A 23 14.34 8.96 -18.08
N ASN A 24 14.59 7.73 -18.54
CA ASN A 24 13.94 7.24 -19.74
C ASN A 24 12.45 6.99 -19.42
N ARG A 25 11.59 7.92 -19.86
CA ARG A 25 10.14 7.86 -19.65
C ARG A 25 9.43 6.89 -20.57
N ASN A 26 10.14 6.22 -21.47
CA ASN A 26 9.55 5.34 -22.46
C ASN A 26 9.24 3.98 -21.82
N SER A 27 8.15 3.92 -21.06
CA SER A 27 7.48 2.65 -20.79
C SER A 27 6.93 2.13 -22.12
N THR A 28 7.12 0.84 -22.40
CA THR A 28 6.50 0.15 -23.53
C THR A 28 5.10 -0.36 -23.20
N ASN A 29 4.64 -0.17 -21.95
CA ASN A 29 3.32 -0.60 -21.51
C ASN A 29 2.25 0.25 -22.21
N THR A 30 1.31 -0.41 -22.88
CA THR A 30 0.18 0.20 -23.60
C THR A 30 -1.16 -0.10 -22.91
N ASP A 31 -1.12 -0.66 -21.71
CA ASP A 31 -2.32 -1.11 -21.01
C ASP A 31 -3.10 0.10 -20.50
N THR A 32 -4.42 -0.02 -20.48
CA THR A 32 -5.28 1.03 -19.93
C THR A 32 -5.18 1.03 -18.41
N LEU A 33 -5.43 2.19 -17.79
CA LEU A 33 -5.48 2.30 -16.34
C LEU A 33 -6.49 1.32 -15.72
N GLU A 34 -7.59 1.05 -16.42
CA GLU A 34 -8.59 0.07 -16.00
C GLU A 34 -8.01 -1.35 -15.94
N SER A 35 -7.28 -1.78 -16.98
CA SER A 35 -6.60 -3.09 -17.01
C SER A 35 -5.60 -3.19 -15.87
N LEU A 36 -4.74 -2.18 -15.72
CA LEU A 36 -3.73 -2.14 -14.66
C LEU A 36 -4.34 -2.20 -13.26
N LEU A 37 -5.49 -1.55 -13.05
CA LEU A 37 -6.20 -1.58 -11.78
C LEU A 37 -6.85 -2.94 -11.51
N LYS A 38 -7.48 -3.56 -12.51
CA LYS A 38 -8.01 -4.93 -12.42
C LYS A 38 -6.88 -5.92 -12.12
N GLU A 39 -5.79 -5.85 -12.86
CA GLU A 39 -4.58 -6.67 -12.67
C GLU A 39 -3.95 -6.49 -11.29
N PHE A 40 -3.91 -5.26 -10.77
CA PHE A 40 -3.41 -5.00 -9.41
C PHE A 40 -4.21 -5.78 -8.35
N PHE A 41 -5.54 -5.68 -8.40
CA PHE A 41 -6.41 -6.40 -7.46
C PHE A 41 -6.34 -7.91 -7.65
N GLN A 42 -6.32 -8.37 -8.91
CA GLN A 42 -6.17 -9.78 -9.25
C GLN A 42 -4.87 -10.35 -8.68
N TYR A 43 -3.74 -9.71 -8.97
CA TYR A 43 -2.42 -10.12 -8.52
C TYR A 43 -2.34 -10.21 -7.00
N TYR A 44 -2.71 -9.13 -6.28
CA TYR A 44 -2.58 -9.12 -4.83
C TYR A 44 -3.62 -9.97 -4.10
N SER A 45 -4.76 -10.29 -4.72
CA SER A 45 -5.69 -11.26 -4.15
C SER A 45 -5.16 -12.70 -4.14
N GLN A 46 -4.23 -13.01 -5.04
CA GLN A 46 -3.64 -14.34 -5.23
C GLN A 46 -2.18 -14.41 -4.75
N PHE A 47 -1.56 -13.27 -4.47
CA PHE A 47 -0.18 -13.18 -4.04
C PHE A 47 0.09 -14.04 -2.79
N ASP A 48 1.20 -14.77 -2.82
CA ASP A 48 1.64 -15.62 -1.72
C ASP A 48 2.33 -14.79 -0.63
N PHE A 49 1.51 -14.14 0.18
CA PHE A 49 1.98 -13.48 1.40
C PHE A 49 2.47 -14.43 2.48
N SER A 50 2.49 -15.75 2.31
CA SER A 50 3.08 -16.63 3.33
C SER A 50 4.59 -16.72 3.14
N THR A 51 5.05 -16.96 1.90
CA THR A 51 6.47 -17.20 1.60
C THR A 51 7.17 -16.05 0.88
N LYS A 52 6.42 -15.14 0.24
CA LYS A 52 6.98 -14.09 -0.63
C LYS A 52 6.92 -12.69 -0.01
N ALA A 53 7.94 -11.90 -0.32
CA ALA A 53 8.07 -10.50 0.00
C ALA A 53 7.98 -9.64 -1.26
N VAL A 54 7.44 -8.43 -1.12
CA VAL A 54 7.41 -7.41 -2.18
C VAL A 54 8.72 -6.63 -2.15
N CYS A 55 9.49 -6.68 -3.23
CA CYS A 55 10.79 -6.02 -3.34
C CYS A 55 10.83 -5.05 -4.54
N LEU A 56 10.91 -3.75 -4.26
CA LEU A 56 10.98 -2.71 -5.30
C LEU A 56 12.35 -2.65 -6.00
N ASN A 57 13.40 -3.14 -5.34
CA ASN A 57 14.76 -3.12 -5.89
C ASN A 57 14.96 -4.17 -7.01
N GLU A 58 14.31 -5.33 -6.87
CA GLU A 58 14.41 -6.43 -7.85
C GLU A 58 13.21 -6.46 -8.80
N ALA A 59 12.17 -5.68 -8.51
CA ALA A 59 10.89 -5.67 -9.22
C ALA A 59 10.24 -7.06 -9.34
N LEU A 60 10.60 -7.98 -8.44
CA LEU A 60 10.14 -9.36 -8.40
C LEU A 60 9.84 -9.79 -6.96
N PRO A 61 8.95 -10.78 -6.76
CA PRO A 61 8.73 -11.38 -5.44
C PRO A 61 9.96 -12.15 -4.99
N ILE A 62 10.48 -11.83 -3.80
CA ILE A 62 11.61 -12.56 -3.20
C ILE A 62 11.13 -13.46 -2.07
N THR A 63 11.93 -14.46 -1.68
CA THR A 63 11.64 -15.25 -0.49
C THR A 63 11.81 -14.40 0.76
N LYS A 64 10.89 -14.52 1.71
CA LYS A 64 10.94 -13.75 2.96
C LYS A 64 12.18 -14.10 3.80
N PRO A 65 12.90 -13.10 4.31
CA PRO A 65 14.04 -13.33 5.21
C PRO A 65 13.59 -13.64 6.65
N GLU A 66 12.41 -13.19 7.08
CA GLU A 66 11.82 -13.46 8.39
C GLU A 66 10.31 -13.75 8.27
N PHE A 67 9.77 -14.45 9.27
CA PHE A 67 8.34 -14.70 9.38
C PHE A 67 7.61 -13.42 9.78
N SER A 68 6.74 -12.95 8.89
CA SER A 68 5.84 -11.82 9.13
C SER A 68 4.64 -11.99 8.19
N PRO A 69 3.41 -11.59 8.57
CA PRO A 69 2.25 -11.72 7.70
C PRO A 69 2.42 -10.99 6.36
N LEU A 70 2.92 -9.77 6.38
CA LEU A 70 3.22 -8.97 5.20
C LEU A 70 4.68 -8.51 5.26
N TYR A 71 5.42 -8.74 4.18
CA TYR A 71 6.81 -8.33 4.07
C TYR A 71 7.01 -7.45 2.84
N ILE A 72 7.18 -6.15 3.06
CA ILE A 72 7.54 -5.18 2.01
C ILE A 72 8.95 -4.70 2.34
N VAL A 73 9.89 -4.98 1.44
CA VAL A 73 11.30 -4.65 1.60
C VAL A 73 11.47 -3.13 1.52
N ASN A 74 12.10 -2.53 2.52
CA ASN A 74 12.51 -1.13 2.43
C ASN A 74 13.55 -0.97 1.30
N PRO A 75 13.31 -0.11 0.29
CA PRO A 75 14.21 0.04 -0.85
C PRO A 75 15.63 0.48 -0.48
N LEU A 76 15.79 1.25 0.61
CA LEU A 76 17.08 1.75 1.06
C LEU A 76 17.78 0.76 1.99
N GLU A 77 17.01 0.06 2.82
CA GLU A 77 17.51 -0.85 3.86
C GLU A 77 16.87 -2.22 3.72
N ARG A 78 17.47 -3.10 2.92
CA ARG A 78 16.83 -4.37 2.52
C ARG A 78 16.54 -5.35 3.66
N SER A 79 17.21 -5.18 4.80
CA SER A 79 16.96 -5.96 6.02
C SER A 79 15.72 -5.51 6.79
N LEU A 80 15.10 -4.38 6.41
CA LEU A 80 13.93 -3.84 7.08
C LEU A 80 12.64 -4.11 6.31
N ASN A 81 11.64 -4.54 7.07
CA ASN A 81 10.26 -4.69 6.62
C ASN A 81 9.45 -3.44 7.01
N VAL A 82 8.90 -2.74 6.02
CA VAL A 82 8.08 -1.54 6.29
C VAL A 82 6.68 -1.88 6.80
N SER A 83 6.25 -3.14 6.70
CA SER A 83 4.91 -3.61 7.10
C SER A 83 4.92 -4.49 8.36
N LYS A 84 5.90 -4.32 9.26
CA LYS A 84 5.95 -5.11 10.53
C LYS A 84 4.73 -4.92 11.43
N ASN A 85 4.04 -3.81 11.31
CA ASN A 85 2.84 -3.48 12.08
C ASN A 85 1.56 -4.09 11.52
N VAL A 86 1.64 -4.85 10.42
CA VAL A 86 0.48 -5.47 9.78
C VAL A 86 0.29 -6.89 10.32
N SER A 87 -0.90 -7.15 10.85
CA SER A 87 -1.32 -8.44 11.38
C SER A 87 -1.78 -9.41 10.27
N ALA A 88 -1.85 -10.70 10.59
CA ALA A 88 -2.34 -11.72 9.65
C ALA A 88 -3.80 -11.49 9.26
N GLU A 89 -4.64 -11.09 10.21
CA GLU A 89 -6.05 -10.75 9.95
C GLU A 89 -6.18 -9.61 8.95
N GLU A 90 -5.34 -8.57 9.06
CA GLU A 90 -5.35 -7.45 8.12
C GLU A 90 -4.91 -7.86 6.70
N VAL A 91 -3.95 -8.79 6.59
CA VAL A 91 -3.54 -9.35 5.28
C VAL A 91 -4.67 -10.16 4.65
N ASP A 92 -5.34 -11.02 5.42
CA ASP A 92 -6.46 -11.82 4.93
C ASP A 92 -7.63 -10.93 4.51
N ARG A 93 -7.94 -9.90 5.31
CA ARG A 93 -8.95 -8.90 4.96
C ARG A 93 -8.55 -8.15 3.68
N PHE A 94 -7.29 -7.73 3.54
CA PHE A 94 -6.82 -7.08 2.33
C PHE A 94 -6.99 -7.97 1.09
N LYS A 95 -6.63 -9.26 1.17
CA LYS A 95 -6.83 -10.22 0.06
C LYS A 95 -8.30 -10.36 -0.30
N MET A 96 -9.18 -10.43 0.70
CA MET A 96 -10.62 -10.50 0.48
C MET A 96 -11.15 -9.24 -0.20
N GLU A 97 -10.76 -8.05 0.28
CA GLU A 97 -11.20 -6.79 -0.33
C GLU A 97 -10.64 -6.60 -1.74
N ALA A 98 -9.42 -7.07 -2.02
CA ALA A 98 -8.88 -7.08 -3.37
C ALA A 98 -9.75 -7.93 -4.32
N ARG A 99 -10.22 -9.11 -3.90
CA ARG A 99 -11.16 -9.93 -4.68
C ARG A 99 -12.50 -9.22 -4.88
N ASN A 100 -13.03 -8.61 -3.83
CA ASN A 100 -14.30 -7.89 -3.88
C ASN A 100 -14.24 -6.69 -4.83
N ALA A 101 -13.12 -5.96 -4.82
CA ALA A 101 -12.88 -4.82 -5.70
C ALA A 101 -12.74 -5.25 -7.16
N LEU A 102 -12.00 -6.34 -7.41
CA LEU A 102 -11.90 -6.92 -8.75
C LEU A 102 -13.29 -7.33 -9.26
N TRP A 103 -14.05 -8.08 -8.46
CA TRP A 103 -15.40 -8.48 -8.86
C TRP A 103 -16.31 -7.28 -9.12
N ALA A 104 -16.23 -6.23 -8.28
CA ALA A 104 -17.01 -5.01 -8.51
C ALA A 104 -16.63 -4.29 -9.82
N LEU A 105 -15.37 -4.37 -10.25
CA LEU A 105 -14.90 -3.81 -11.52
C LEU A 105 -15.26 -4.66 -12.74
N GLU A 106 -15.30 -5.99 -12.59
CA GLU A 106 -15.69 -6.92 -13.65
C GLU A 106 -17.20 -7.02 -13.82
N ALA A 107 -17.97 -6.75 -12.76
CA ALA A 107 -19.38 -7.03 -12.74
C ALA A 107 -20.20 -6.22 -13.75
N GLU A 108 -19.70 -5.09 -14.30
CA GLU A 108 -20.22 -4.19 -15.37
C GLU A 108 -21.75 -4.00 -15.57
N GLU A 109 -22.59 -4.62 -14.75
CA GLU A 109 -24.03 -4.70 -14.89
C GLU A 109 -24.65 -3.49 -14.20
N GLN A 110 -24.90 -2.47 -15.03
CA GLN A 110 -26.16 -1.71 -15.08
C GLN A 110 -26.75 -1.20 -13.75
N SER A 111 -25.95 -1.01 -12.70
CA SER A 111 -26.46 -0.40 -11.48
C SER A 111 -26.60 1.11 -11.70
N VAL A 112 -27.84 1.58 -11.68
CA VAL A 112 -28.21 3.00 -11.82
C VAL A 112 -27.72 3.75 -10.57
N GLY A 113 -26.42 4.02 -10.48
CA GLY A 113 -25.86 4.86 -9.42
C GLY A 113 -24.40 4.62 -9.03
N ASN A 114 -23.85 3.40 -9.16
CA ASN A 114 -22.48 3.12 -8.73
C ASN A 114 -21.73 2.18 -9.69
N TRP A 115 -20.73 2.74 -10.39
CA TRP A 115 -19.93 2.03 -11.39
C TRP A 115 -18.45 2.42 -11.27
N GLY A 116 -17.55 1.60 -11.85
CA GLY A 116 -16.12 1.86 -11.90
C GLY A 116 -15.50 2.12 -10.52
N LEU A 117 -14.71 3.19 -10.39
CA LEU A 117 -14.10 3.59 -9.11
C LEU A 117 -15.14 3.90 -8.02
N SER A 118 -16.30 4.45 -8.38
CA SER A 118 -17.36 4.75 -7.39
C SER A 118 -17.87 3.49 -6.71
N ALA A 119 -17.93 2.36 -7.43
CA ALA A 119 -18.35 1.08 -6.88
C ALA A 119 -17.34 0.55 -5.83
N ILE A 120 -16.03 0.74 -6.06
CA ILE A 120 -14.98 0.37 -5.11
C ILE A 120 -15.14 1.21 -3.83
N PHE A 121 -15.23 2.53 -3.95
CA PHE A 121 -15.31 3.40 -2.78
C PHE A 121 -16.64 3.26 -2.03
N SER A 122 -17.75 3.07 -2.73
CA SER A 122 -19.08 2.98 -2.10
C SER A 122 -19.32 1.69 -1.32
N ARG A 123 -18.76 0.56 -1.78
CA ARG A 123 -18.82 -0.72 -1.04
C ARG A 123 -18.07 -0.63 0.28
N VAL A 124 -16.94 0.08 0.30
CA VAL A 124 -16.17 0.35 1.51
C VAL A 124 -17.04 1.07 2.54
N PHE A 125 -17.86 2.07 2.14
CA PHE A 125 -18.74 2.79 3.08
C PHE A 125 -19.92 1.98 3.62
N SER A 126 -20.51 1.07 2.83
CA SER A 126 -21.71 0.32 3.26
C SER A 126 -21.40 -0.74 4.34
N CYS A 127 -20.24 -1.39 4.26
CA CYS A 127 -19.77 -2.33 5.29
C CYS A 127 -19.44 -1.63 6.62
N TYR A 128 -19.12 -0.34 6.62
CA TYR A 128 -18.99 0.43 7.87
C TYR A 128 -20.35 0.83 8.45
N HIS A 129 -21.35 1.11 7.62
CA HIS A 129 -22.67 1.50 8.12
C HIS A 129 -23.47 0.31 8.67
N HIS A 130 -23.41 -0.86 8.02
CA HIS A 130 -24.13 -2.06 8.49
C HIS A 130 -23.56 -2.63 9.79
N ASN A 131 -22.23 -2.59 9.99
CA ASN A 131 -21.59 -3.03 11.24
C ASN A 131 -21.67 -1.99 12.38
N PHE A 132 -22.09 -0.75 12.09
CA PHE A 132 -22.20 0.33 13.07
C PHE A 132 -23.62 0.49 13.61
N TRP A 133 -24.66 0.31 12.78
CA TRP A 133 -26.06 0.46 13.22
C TRP A 133 -26.76 -0.84 13.66
N ASP A 134 -26.26 -2.04 13.32
CA ASP A 134 -26.83 -3.31 13.85
C ASP A 134 -26.38 -3.63 15.29
N ARG A 135 -25.41 -2.90 15.85
CA ARG A 135 -25.13 -2.92 17.29
C ARG A 135 -26.05 -1.96 18.01
N GLY A 136 -27.33 -2.31 18.04
CA GLY A 136 -28.30 -1.72 18.94
C GLY A 136 -27.81 -1.76 20.39
N LYS A 137 -27.75 -0.59 21.03
CA LYS A 137 -27.82 -0.37 22.49
C LYS A 137 -27.03 -1.34 23.37
N GLN A 138 -25.71 -1.43 23.22
CA GLN A 138 -24.83 -1.89 24.30
C GLN A 138 -23.68 -0.90 24.54
N PRO A 139 -23.27 -0.66 25.79
CA PRO A 139 -22.14 0.22 26.07
C PRO A 139 -20.87 -0.34 25.43
N LEU A 140 -20.06 0.56 24.88
CA LEU A 140 -18.79 0.25 24.21
C LEU A 140 -17.93 -0.71 25.05
N PRO A 141 -17.50 -1.86 24.51
CA PRO A 141 -16.34 -2.56 25.03
C PRO A 141 -15.12 -1.64 24.87
N SER A 142 -14.30 -1.52 25.91
CA SER A 142 -13.09 -0.67 25.94
C SER A 142 -11.99 -1.09 24.94
N ASP A 143 -12.20 -2.16 24.17
CA ASP A 143 -11.17 -2.81 23.36
C ASP A 143 -11.63 -3.01 21.89
N VAL A 144 -12.04 -1.94 21.22
CA VAL A 144 -12.25 -1.97 19.75
C VAL A 144 -11.17 -1.10 19.08
N PRO A 145 -10.14 -1.69 18.44
CA PRO A 145 -9.18 -0.89 17.70
C PRO A 145 -9.86 -0.31 16.46
N THR A 146 -9.51 0.93 16.17
CA THR A 146 -10.05 1.83 15.14
C THR A 146 -9.72 1.40 13.70
N THR A 147 -9.82 0.12 13.37
CA THR A 147 -9.23 -0.55 12.19
C THR A 147 -9.81 -0.15 10.83
N GLY A 148 -10.90 0.63 10.79
CA GLY A 148 -11.37 1.26 9.54
C GLY A 148 -10.60 2.52 9.15
N PHE A 149 -10.05 3.22 10.14
CA PHE A 149 -9.19 4.39 9.92
C PHE A 149 -7.81 3.98 9.37
N LEU A 150 -7.39 2.73 9.60
CA LEU A 150 -6.08 2.23 9.23
C LEU A 150 -5.88 2.12 7.72
N PHE A 151 -6.87 1.83 6.88
CA PHE A 151 -6.59 1.66 5.44
C PHE A 151 -6.29 2.99 4.72
N LEU A 152 -6.96 4.08 5.12
CA LEU A 152 -6.56 5.43 4.71
C LEU A 152 -5.34 5.92 5.48
N PHE A 153 -5.20 5.60 6.78
CA PHE A 153 -3.98 5.88 7.52
C PHE A 153 -2.77 5.20 6.89
N PHE A 154 -2.82 3.98 6.38
CA PHE A 154 -1.66 3.33 5.77
C PHE A 154 -1.21 4.04 4.48
N LEU A 155 -2.12 4.68 3.74
CA LEU A 155 -1.77 5.51 2.58
C LEU A 155 -1.38 6.96 2.96
N THR A 156 -1.89 7.53 4.06
CA THR A 156 -1.58 8.92 4.48
C THR A 156 -0.49 9.04 5.56
N TRP A 157 -0.24 7.98 6.34
CA TRP A 157 0.77 7.89 7.41
C TRP A 157 2.16 7.69 6.84
N ASP A 158 2.28 7.00 5.71
CA ASP A 158 3.55 6.85 4.97
C ASP A 158 4.05 8.21 4.43
N ILE A 159 3.15 9.05 3.91
CA ILE A 159 3.49 10.42 3.46
C ILE A 159 3.93 11.30 4.63
N SER A 160 3.31 11.16 5.80
CA SER A 160 3.59 12.01 6.97
C SER A 160 4.94 11.68 7.62
N ARG A 161 5.35 10.39 7.65
CA ARG A 161 6.69 9.99 8.10
C ARG A 161 7.79 10.23 7.07
N LEU A 162 7.50 10.11 5.78
CA LEU A 162 8.42 10.59 4.73
C LEU A 162 8.65 12.11 4.85
N ARG A 163 7.61 12.89 5.16
CA ARG A 163 7.74 14.34 5.34
C ARG A 163 8.52 14.72 6.60
N LEU A 164 8.34 14.03 7.73
CA LEU A 164 9.13 14.26 8.95
C LEU A 164 10.60 13.86 8.76
N ALA A 165 10.87 12.70 8.15
CA ALA A 165 12.24 12.25 7.86
C ALA A 165 12.99 13.16 6.86
N ILE A 166 12.26 13.86 5.98
CA ILE A 166 12.84 14.84 5.03
C ILE A 166 12.99 16.24 5.66
N THR A 167 12.16 16.60 6.64
CA THR A 167 12.18 17.95 7.25
C THR A 167 13.20 18.05 8.39
N GLU A 168 13.44 16.99 9.16
CA GLU A 168 14.46 16.96 10.23
C GLU A 168 15.91 16.91 9.72
N ARG A 169 16.14 16.66 8.42
CA ARG A 169 17.48 16.68 7.80
C ARG A 169 17.88 18.01 7.14
N ARG A 170 17.15 19.10 7.40
CA ARG A 170 17.66 20.44 7.03
C ARG A 170 18.50 20.99 8.20
N PRO A 171 19.79 21.26 8.02
CA PRO A 171 20.53 22.05 9.01
C PRO A 171 19.90 23.44 9.11
N PRO A 172 19.93 24.09 10.29
CA PRO A 172 19.35 25.41 10.48
C PRO A 172 20.00 26.41 9.50
N PRO A 173 19.24 27.39 8.98
CA PRO A 173 19.81 28.42 8.14
C PRO A 173 20.86 29.20 8.93
N ARG A 174 22.00 29.45 8.28
CA ARG A 174 23.05 30.36 8.77
C ARG A 174 22.58 31.80 8.73
#